data_AF-A0A3C0VRR7-F1
#
_entry.id   AF-A0A3C0VRR7-F1
#
_cell.length_a   1.000
_cell.length_b   1.000
_cell.length_c   1.000
_cell.angle_alpha   90.00
_cell.angle_beta   90.00
_cell.angle_gamma   90.00
#
_symmetry.space_group_name_H-M   'P 1'
#
loop_
_entity.id
_entity.type
_entity.pdbx_description
1 polymer ?
#
loop_
_entity_poly.entity_id
_entity_poly.type
_entity_poly.pdbx_seq_one_letter_code
_entity_poly.pdbx_strand_id
1 'polypeptide(L)'
;MVINMEYKEFSAKTVDDCITDACTELGVPSDRLDYEVVNEGSSGFMGIGSKPAVIKARIKEENASVSETEVKKEVKKELKNEAKAEKKEAKAEVKAEKKADDHAPKAKNIPDEVIEGMKKEASEFLTKVFAAMDLKVTSTFDYNKEDNTLNINLDGDTMGVLIGKR
;
A
#
# COMPACT_ATOMS: atom_id res chain seq x y z
N MET A 1 -7.91 -5.95 -33.33
CA MET A 1 -8.30 -4.52 -33.18
C MET A 1 -7.40 -3.97 -32.11
N VAL A 2 -6.43 -3.12 -32.48
CA VAL A 2 -5.48 -2.54 -31.52
C VAL A 2 -6.20 -1.35 -30.90
N ILE A 3 -6.55 -1.46 -29.63
CA ILE A 3 -7.12 -0.35 -28.88
C ILE A 3 -5.92 0.51 -28.49
N ASN A 4 -5.58 1.51 -29.33
CA ASN A 4 -4.70 2.58 -28.91
C ASN A 4 -5.44 3.35 -27.82
N MET A 5 -5.26 2.93 -26.57
CA MET A 5 -5.80 3.58 -25.38
C MET A 5 -5.05 4.89 -25.17
N GLU A 6 -5.54 5.95 -25.82
CA GLU A 6 -5.04 7.30 -25.68
C GLU A 6 -5.45 7.87 -24.32
N TYR A 7 -4.48 8.38 -23.55
CA TYR A 7 -4.76 9.09 -22.32
C TYR A 7 -5.41 10.42 -22.64
N LYS A 8 -6.56 10.70 -22.02
CA LYS A 8 -7.26 11.99 -22.16
C LYS A 8 -6.89 12.89 -20.97
N GLU A 9 -6.47 14.11 -21.27
CA GLU A 9 -6.11 15.11 -20.26
C GLU A 9 -7.35 15.84 -19.75
N PHE A 10 -7.48 15.95 -18.42
CA PHE A 10 -8.55 16.66 -17.74
C PHE A 10 -7.97 17.67 -16.76
N SER A 11 -8.52 18.89 -16.75
CA SER A 11 -8.06 20.01 -15.93
C SER A 11 -9.21 20.62 -15.15
N ALA A 12 -9.09 20.69 -13.83
CA ALA A 12 -10.11 21.24 -12.94
C ALA A 12 -9.47 21.95 -11.72
N LYS A 13 -10.30 22.36 -10.74
CA LYS A 13 -9.83 23.07 -9.55
C LYS A 13 -9.10 22.15 -8.57
N THR A 14 -9.54 20.90 -8.48
CA THR A 14 -8.97 19.86 -7.60
C THR A 14 -8.80 18.55 -8.37
N VAL A 15 -7.98 17.64 -7.84
CA VAL A 15 -7.79 16.30 -8.43
C VAL A 15 -9.11 15.51 -8.46
N ASP A 16 -9.92 15.60 -7.39
CA ASP A 16 -11.24 14.94 -7.32
C ASP A 16 -12.23 15.46 -8.37
N ASP A 17 -12.23 16.77 -8.63
CA ASP A 17 -13.05 17.36 -9.70
C ASP A 17 -12.63 16.79 -11.06
N CYS A 18 -11.31 16.67 -11.31
CA CYS A 18 -10.80 16.09 -12.55
C CYS A 18 -11.23 14.62 -12.72
N ILE A 19 -11.22 13.82 -11.64
CA ILE A 19 -11.65 12.41 -11.68
C ILE A 19 -13.14 12.32 -12.01
N THR A 20 -13.96 13.20 -11.44
CA THR A 20 -15.40 13.24 -11.67
C THR A 20 -15.72 13.62 -13.12
N ASP A 21 -15.01 14.63 -13.66
CA ASP A 21 -15.12 15.04 -15.07
C ASP A 21 -14.70 13.89 -16.00
N ALA A 22 -13.61 13.18 -15.66
CA ALA A 22 -13.13 12.04 -16.43
C ALA A 22 -14.10 10.86 -16.40
N CYS A 23 -14.73 10.55 -15.26
CA CYS A 23 -15.75 9.51 -15.14
C CYS A 23 -16.99 9.83 -15.99
N THR A 24 -17.40 11.10 -16.00
CA THR A 24 -18.55 11.58 -16.76
C THR A 24 -18.30 11.49 -18.27
N GLU A 25 -17.11 11.91 -18.71
CA GLU A 25 -16.73 11.94 -20.13
C GLU A 25 -16.45 10.55 -20.69
N LEU A 26 -15.81 9.67 -19.90
CA LEU A 26 -15.48 8.30 -20.30
C LEU A 26 -16.64 7.32 -20.05
N GLY A 27 -17.68 7.74 -19.30
CA GLY A 27 -18.85 6.92 -19.00
C GLY A 27 -18.54 5.69 -18.14
N VAL A 28 -17.46 5.74 -17.37
CA VAL A 28 -17.00 4.66 -16.50
C VAL A 28 -16.96 5.11 -15.04
N PRO A 29 -17.24 4.21 -14.08
CA PRO A 29 -17.07 4.52 -12.66
C PRO A 29 -15.58 4.65 -12.31
N SER A 30 -15.28 5.33 -11.20
CA SER A 30 -13.91 5.54 -10.72
C SER A 30 -13.12 4.24 -10.53
N ASP A 31 -13.80 3.13 -10.23
CA ASP A 31 -13.18 1.80 -10.07
C ASP A 31 -12.55 1.25 -11.37
N ARG A 32 -13.03 1.72 -12.53
CA ARG A 32 -12.58 1.30 -13.87
C ARG A 32 -11.83 2.41 -14.61
N LEU A 33 -11.39 3.43 -13.88
CA LEU A 33 -10.65 4.55 -14.43
C LEU A 33 -9.20 4.47 -13.94
N ASP A 34 -8.27 4.52 -14.88
CA ASP A 34 -6.84 4.54 -14.62
C ASP A 34 -6.35 5.97 -14.91
N TYR A 35 -5.75 6.62 -13.92
CA TYR A 35 -5.35 8.02 -14.04
C TYR A 35 -4.01 8.32 -13.39
N GLU A 36 -3.29 9.26 -13.99
CA GLU A 36 -2.03 9.80 -13.50
C GLU A 36 -2.19 11.29 -13.20
N VAL A 37 -1.76 11.71 -12.01
CA VAL A 37 -1.78 13.12 -11.61
C VAL A 37 -0.56 13.83 -12.16
N VAL A 38 -0.75 14.70 -13.17
CA VAL A 38 0.32 15.52 -13.76
C VAL A 38 0.60 16.75 -12.89
N ASN A 39 -0.44 17.31 -12.28
CA ASN A 39 -0.36 18.45 -11.39
C ASN A 39 -1.45 18.36 -10.33
N GLU A 40 -1.08 18.37 -9.06
CA GLU A 40 -2.02 18.33 -7.93
C GLU A 40 -2.83 19.63 -7.79
N GLY A 41 -2.45 20.67 -8.53
CA GLY A 41 -2.99 22.01 -8.36
C GLY A 41 -2.48 22.65 -7.08
N SER A 42 -2.84 23.90 -6.85
CA SER A 42 -2.50 24.57 -5.59
C SER A 42 -3.68 25.41 -5.16
N SER A 43 -4.20 25.16 -3.97
CA SER A 43 -5.19 26.00 -3.32
C SER A 43 -4.45 27.20 -2.73
N GLY A 44 -4.40 28.32 -3.45
CA GLY A 44 -3.82 29.57 -2.96
C GLY A 44 -4.55 30.11 -1.73
N PHE A 45 -3.95 31.07 -1.02
CA PHE A 45 -4.55 31.71 0.15
C PHE A 45 -5.83 32.44 -0.25
N MET A 46 -7.00 31.92 0.17
CA MET A 46 -8.33 32.45 -0.14
C MET A 46 -8.77 32.35 -1.62
N GLY A 47 -8.25 31.39 -2.39
CA GLY A 47 -8.63 31.18 -3.79
C GLY A 47 -7.97 32.14 -4.79
N ILE A 48 -7.08 33.01 -4.32
CA ILE A 48 -6.28 33.89 -5.18
C ILE A 48 -4.97 33.18 -5.52
N GLY A 49 -4.69 33.06 -6.82
CA GLY A 49 -3.46 32.43 -7.32
C GLY A 49 -3.48 30.91 -7.37
N SER A 50 -4.67 30.29 -7.39
CA SER A 50 -4.78 28.83 -7.51
C SER A 50 -4.30 28.35 -8.88
N LYS A 51 -3.44 27.33 -8.88
CA LYS A 51 -3.07 26.61 -10.10
C LYS A 51 -4.06 25.46 -10.31
N PRO A 52 -4.57 25.23 -11.53
CA PRO A 52 -5.47 24.12 -11.80
C PRO A 52 -4.76 22.78 -11.62
N ALA A 53 -5.51 21.79 -11.15
CA ALA A 53 -5.09 20.41 -11.13
C ALA A 53 -5.25 19.82 -12.54
N VAL A 54 -4.34 18.94 -12.94
CA VAL A 54 -4.36 18.29 -14.26
C VAL A 54 -4.07 16.81 -14.08
N ILE A 55 -4.93 15.97 -14.65
CA ILE A 55 -4.76 14.51 -14.67
C ILE A 55 -4.82 13.98 -16.10
N LYS A 56 -4.20 12.83 -16.33
CA LYS A 56 -4.35 12.02 -17.54
C LYS A 56 -5.15 10.79 -17.18
N ALA A 57 -6.32 10.61 -17.77
CA ALA A 57 -7.20 9.47 -17.47
C ALA A 57 -7.45 8.60 -18.71
N ARG A 58 -7.60 7.31 -18.48
CA ARG A 58 -7.99 6.31 -19.48
C ARG A 58 -8.92 5.27 -18.86
N ILE A 59 -9.61 4.50 -19.70
CA ILE A 59 -10.39 3.36 -19.24
C ILE A 59 -9.42 2.26 -18.82
N LYS A 60 -9.64 1.64 -17.66
CA LYS A 60 -8.89 0.46 -17.22
C LYS A 60 -9.49 -0.75 -17.93
N GLU A 61 -8.77 -1.28 -18.92
CA GLU A 61 -9.19 -2.51 -19.60
C GLU A 61 -9.13 -3.68 -18.61
N GLU A 62 -10.26 -4.35 -18.42
CA GLU A 62 -10.38 -5.54 -17.60
C GLU A 62 -9.83 -6.76 -18.35
N ASN A 63 -8.51 -6.77 -18.57
CA ASN A 63 -7.75 -8.02 -18.60
C ASN A 63 -7.21 -8.20 -17.19
N ALA A 64 -7.85 -9.11 -16.45
CA ALA A 64 -7.60 -9.38 -15.05
C ALA A 64 -6.12 -9.65 -14.74
N SER A 65 -5.39 -8.64 -14.25
CA SER A 65 -4.74 -8.65 -12.94
C SER A 65 -4.09 -7.30 -12.65
N VAL A 66 -4.50 -6.72 -11.54
CA VAL A 66 -4.08 -5.47 -10.88
C VAL A 66 -2.60 -5.52 -10.45
N SER A 67 -1.81 -4.47 -10.75
CA SER A 67 -0.71 -4.03 -9.87
C SER A 67 -0.22 -2.62 -10.21
N GLU A 68 -0.80 -1.61 -9.58
CA GLU A 68 -0.14 -0.38 -9.11
C GLU A 68 -0.75 -0.13 -7.72
N THR A 69 -0.07 0.39 -6.70
CA THR A 69 0.69 1.64 -6.74
C THR A 69 1.62 1.73 -5.51
N GLU A 70 2.77 2.36 -5.72
CA GLU A 70 3.66 2.93 -4.71
C GLU A 70 2.96 3.99 -3.84
N VAL A 71 3.28 4.12 -2.54
CA VAL A 71 3.39 5.46 -1.92
C VAL A 71 4.55 5.49 -0.92
N LYS A 72 5.66 6.07 -1.38
CA LYS A 72 6.73 6.66 -0.56
C LYS A 72 6.13 7.71 0.36
N LYS A 73 6.37 7.59 1.67
CA LYS A 73 6.17 8.70 2.62
C LYS A 73 7.52 9.20 3.10
N GLU A 74 7.80 10.44 2.73
CA GLU A 74 8.97 11.24 3.09
C GLU A 74 9.02 11.50 4.60
N VAL A 75 10.17 11.25 5.24
CA VAL A 75 10.59 11.90 6.49
C VAL A 75 12.12 12.01 6.49
N LYS A 76 12.69 13.21 6.25
CA LYS A 76 13.94 13.63 6.93
C LYS A 76 14.30 15.12 6.77
N LYS A 77 14.12 15.86 7.87
CA LYS A 77 14.93 16.96 8.45
C LYS A 77 13.91 17.82 9.21
N GLU A 78 14.04 18.05 10.50
CA GLU A 78 15.19 18.68 11.16
C GLU A 78 15.45 18.06 12.54
N LEU A 79 16.72 18.08 12.95
CA LEU A 79 17.26 17.46 14.16
C LEU A 79 18.23 18.47 14.81
N LYS A 80 18.21 18.51 16.15
CA LYS A 80 19.21 19.08 17.10
C LYS A 80 19.06 20.57 17.41
N ASN A 81 19.16 21.08 18.65
CA ASN A 81 19.82 20.68 19.90
C ASN A 81 18.83 20.93 21.06
N GLU A 82 18.85 20.24 22.21
CA GLU A 82 19.83 20.46 23.28
C GLU A 82 20.12 19.15 24.04
N ALA A 83 21.41 18.84 24.17
CA ALA A 83 21.95 17.89 25.11
C ALA A 83 22.36 18.64 26.38
N LYS A 84 22.18 18.03 27.58
CA LYS A 84 23.26 17.70 28.53
C LYS A 84 22.75 17.22 29.90
N ALA A 85 23.30 16.06 30.30
CA ALA A 85 23.62 15.59 31.68
C ALA A 85 22.46 15.25 32.63
N GLU A 86 22.50 14.24 33.51
CA GLU A 86 23.44 13.17 33.92
C GLU A 86 22.58 12.26 34.85
N LYS A 87 22.49 10.93 34.68
CA LYS A 87 23.34 9.87 35.26
C LYS A 87 22.76 9.19 36.53
N LYS A 88 22.87 7.84 36.54
CA LYS A 88 22.81 6.86 37.67
C LYS A 88 21.40 6.53 38.21
N GLU A 89 20.97 5.30 38.54
CA GLU A 89 21.58 3.99 38.85
C GLU A 89 20.53 2.89 38.53
N ALA A 90 20.85 1.85 37.75
CA ALA A 90 21.08 0.45 38.19
C ALA A 90 20.06 -0.14 39.20
N LYS A 91 19.17 -1.05 38.77
CA LYS A 91 19.16 -2.49 39.16
C LYS A 91 18.01 -3.27 38.48
N ALA A 92 18.38 -4.49 38.07
CA ALA A 92 17.59 -5.68 37.73
C ALA A 92 16.07 -5.68 37.98
N GLU A 93 15.30 -6.15 37.00
CA GLU A 93 14.62 -7.46 37.06
C GLU A 93 13.86 -7.77 35.75
N VAL A 94 13.83 -9.05 35.43
CA VAL A 94 13.23 -9.68 34.26
C VAL A 94 11.71 -9.52 34.28
N LYS A 95 11.13 -9.02 33.18
CA LYS A 95 9.81 -9.45 32.73
C LYS A 95 9.70 -9.31 31.22
N ALA A 96 9.95 -10.43 30.54
CA ALA A 96 9.47 -10.67 29.20
C ALA A 96 7.94 -10.79 29.28
N GLU A 97 7.23 -9.79 28.76
CA GLU A 97 5.80 -9.83 28.51
C GLU A 97 5.45 -8.84 27.39
N LYS A 98 5.13 -9.41 26.22
CA LYS A 98 4.20 -8.95 25.18
C LYS A 98 3.95 -7.45 25.00
N LYS A 99 4.32 -6.97 23.81
CA LYS A 99 3.55 -6.04 22.96
C LYS A 99 3.83 -6.50 21.51
N ALA A 100 3.12 -7.44 20.88
CA ALA A 100 1.68 -7.60 20.76
C ALA A 100 1.03 -6.27 20.35
N ASP A 101 1.39 -5.91 19.13
CA ASP A 101 0.61 -5.19 18.12
C ASP A 101 -0.83 -4.89 18.53
N ASP A 102 -1.04 -3.62 18.85
CA ASP A 102 -2.34 -2.99 18.89
C ASP A 102 -2.80 -2.79 17.44
N HIS A 103 -3.48 -3.81 16.88
CA HIS A 103 -4.40 -3.61 15.78
C HIS A 103 -5.47 -4.72 15.79
N ALA A 104 -6.29 -4.71 16.84
CA ALA A 104 -7.58 -5.38 16.80
C ALA A 104 -8.64 -4.39 16.30
N PRO A 105 -9.17 -4.53 15.07
CA PRO A 105 -10.57 -4.28 14.82
C PRO A 105 -11.32 -5.59 14.96
N LYS A 106 -12.28 -5.54 15.89
CA LYS A 106 -13.28 -6.55 16.22
C LYS A 106 -13.89 -7.21 14.97
N ALA A 107 -14.03 -8.53 15.09
CA ALA A 107 -14.88 -9.43 14.31
C ALA A 107 -15.85 -8.76 13.33
N LYS A 108 -15.51 -8.82 12.04
CA LYS A 108 -16.48 -8.84 10.95
C LYS A 108 -16.35 -10.21 10.30
N ASN A 109 -17.46 -10.90 10.10
CA ASN A 109 -17.52 -12.15 9.35
C ASN A 109 -17.01 -11.89 7.92
N ILE A 110 -15.72 -12.11 7.69
CA ILE A 110 -15.14 -12.05 6.36
C ILE A 110 -15.58 -13.34 5.65
N PRO A 111 -16.24 -13.24 4.47
CA PRO A 111 -16.69 -14.41 3.74
C PRO A 111 -15.49 -15.25 3.27
N ASP A 112 -15.69 -16.57 3.19
CA ASP A 112 -14.62 -17.52 2.85
C ASP A 112 -13.98 -17.24 1.49
N GLU A 113 -14.75 -16.73 0.53
CA GLU A 113 -14.29 -16.33 -0.81
C GLU A 113 -13.26 -15.20 -0.74
N VAL A 114 -13.44 -14.24 0.18
CA VAL A 114 -12.48 -13.14 0.36
C VAL A 114 -11.20 -13.65 1.03
N ILE A 115 -11.31 -14.58 1.99
CA ILE A 115 -10.14 -15.20 2.64
C ILE A 115 -9.32 -15.97 1.61
N GLU A 116 -9.97 -16.72 0.74
CA GLU A 116 -9.31 -17.47 -0.33
C GLU A 116 -8.61 -16.54 -1.33
N GLY A 117 -9.28 -15.44 -1.72
CA GLY A 117 -8.67 -14.38 -2.53
C GLY A 117 -7.39 -13.81 -1.91
N MET A 118 -7.44 -13.46 -0.62
CA MET A 118 -6.28 -12.93 0.12
C MET A 118 -5.13 -13.94 0.18
N LYS A 119 -5.41 -15.23 0.44
CA LYS A 119 -4.39 -16.29 0.44
C LYS A 119 -3.76 -16.43 -0.94
N LYS A 120 -4.58 -16.42 -1.99
CA LYS A 120 -4.11 -16.55 -3.37
C LYS A 120 -3.19 -15.40 -3.75
N GLU A 121 -3.61 -14.16 -3.53
CA GLU A 121 -2.80 -12.97 -3.86
C GLU A 121 -1.47 -12.96 -3.09
N ALA A 122 -1.50 -13.24 -1.78
CA ALA A 122 -0.30 -13.34 -0.97
C ALA A 122 0.65 -14.46 -1.46
N SER A 123 0.09 -15.61 -1.84
CA SER A 123 0.87 -16.73 -2.36
C SER A 123 1.54 -16.42 -3.71
N GLU A 124 0.83 -15.76 -4.62
CA GLU A 124 1.36 -15.37 -5.92
C GLU A 124 2.47 -14.33 -5.76
N PHE A 125 2.26 -13.34 -4.87
CA PHE A 125 3.26 -12.33 -4.57
C PHE A 125 4.54 -12.95 -3.99
N LEU A 126 4.42 -13.73 -2.91
CA LEU A 126 5.57 -14.35 -2.25
C LEU A 126 6.33 -15.29 -3.19
N THR A 127 5.60 -16.05 -4.01
CA THR A 127 6.22 -16.93 -5.01
C THR A 127 7.03 -16.14 -6.03
N LYS A 128 6.48 -15.02 -6.55
CA LYS A 128 7.19 -14.14 -7.50
C LYS A 128 8.45 -13.54 -6.87
N VAL A 129 8.37 -13.08 -5.63
CA VAL A 129 9.51 -12.49 -4.91
C VAL A 129 10.60 -13.54 -4.69
N PHE A 130 10.27 -14.72 -4.15
CA PHE A 130 11.27 -15.75 -3.89
C PHE A 130 11.86 -16.34 -5.18
N ALA A 131 11.05 -16.48 -6.24
CA ALA A 131 11.55 -16.89 -7.55
C ALA A 131 12.54 -15.89 -8.14
N ALA A 132 12.28 -14.59 -8.02
CA ALA A 132 13.23 -13.55 -8.46
C ALA A 132 14.55 -13.56 -7.68
N MET A 133 14.53 -14.07 -6.44
CA MET A 133 15.71 -14.27 -5.60
C MET A 133 16.37 -15.65 -5.79
N ASP A 134 15.85 -16.49 -6.69
CA ASP A 134 16.25 -17.89 -6.88
C ASP A 134 16.25 -18.71 -5.57
N LEU A 135 15.29 -18.41 -4.68
CA LEU A 135 15.11 -19.08 -3.41
C LEU A 135 14.00 -20.12 -3.50
N LYS A 136 14.30 -21.34 -3.07
CA LYS A 136 13.30 -22.39 -2.89
C LYS A 136 12.65 -22.24 -1.52
N VAL A 137 11.45 -21.66 -1.50
CA VAL A 137 10.65 -21.46 -0.29
C VAL A 137 9.27 -22.08 -0.48
N THR A 138 8.83 -22.84 0.52
CA THR A 138 7.47 -23.35 0.66
C THR A 138 6.73 -22.42 1.61
N SER A 139 5.57 -21.91 1.19
CA SER A 139 4.75 -21.00 2.00
C SER A 139 3.44 -21.70 2.38
N THR A 140 3.08 -21.67 3.66
CA THR A 140 1.82 -22.19 4.21
C THR A 140 1.00 -21.05 4.80
N PHE A 141 -0.32 -21.05 4.54
CA PHE A 141 -1.20 -19.91 4.80
C PHE A 141 -2.41 -20.34 5.64
N ASP A 142 -2.45 -19.86 6.87
CA ASP A 142 -3.47 -20.18 7.86
C ASP A 142 -4.16 -18.91 8.34
N TYR A 143 -5.43 -18.77 8.00
CA TYR A 143 -6.21 -17.59 8.36
C TYR A 143 -7.02 -17.85 9.63
N ASN A 144 -6.79 -17.03 10.65
CA ASN A 144 -7.56 -17.04 11.89
C ASN A 144 -8.66 -15.97 11.81
N LYS A 145 -9.93 -16.45 11.75
CA LYS A 145 -11.13 -15.61 11.65
C LYS A 145 -11.43 -14.82 12.93
N GLU A 146 -11.04 -15.33 14.09
CA GLU A 146 -11.30 -14.69 15.38
C GLU A 146 -10.39 -13.48 15.58
N ASP A 147 -9.11 -13.65 15.25
CA ASP A 147 -8.09 -12.62 15.38
C ASP A 147 -7.94 -11.77 14.10
N ASN A 148 -8.65 -12.12 13.02
CA ASN A 148 -8.51 -11.50 11.69
C ASN A 148 -7.05 -11.44 11.23
N THR A 149 -6.31 -12.53 11.42
CA THR A 149 -4.88 -12.64 11.10
C THR A 149 -4.63 -13.72 10.07
N LEU A 150 -3.83 -13.40 9.05
CA LEU A 150 -3.27 -14.39 8.13
C LEU A 150 -1.87 -14.77 8.61
N ASN A 151 -1.74 -15.96 9.18
CA ASN A 151 -0.45 -16.52 9.55
C ASN A 151 0.18 -17.14 8.31
N ILE A 152 1.41 -16.72 8.01
CA ILE A 152 2.17 -17.23 6.88
C ILE A 152 3.43 -17.86 7.44
N ASN A 153 3.57 -19.17 7.26
CA ASN A 153 4.77 -19.89 7.63
C ASN A 153 5.61 -20.18 6.37
N LEU A 154 6.91 -19.90 6.46
CA LEU A 154 7.85 -19.98 5.35
C LEU A 154 8.92 -21.01 5.71
N ASP A 155 9.03 -22.06 4.90
CA ASP A 155 9.97 -23.17 5.07
C ASP A 155 10.88 -23.32 3.84
N GLY A 156 12.17 -23.55 4.06
CA GLY A 156 13.16 -23.61 2.98
C GLY A 156 14.59 -23.55 3.47
N ASP A 157 15.52 -23.85 2.57
CA ASP A 157 16.92 -24.09 2.92
C ASP A 157 17.67 -22.79 3.27
N THR A 158 17.18 -21.63 2.82
CA THR A 158 17.91 -20.35 2.85
C THR A 158 17.19 -19.26 3.66
N MET A 159 16.62 -19.62 4.82
CA MET A 159 15.87 -18.67 5.68
C MET A 159 16.71 -17.56 6.30
N GLY A 160 18.02 -17.77 6.43
CA GLY A 160 18.93 -16.76 6.99
C GLY A 160 18.98 -15.46 6.19
N VAL A 161 18.70 -15.51 4.88
CA VAL A 161 18.63 -14.32 4.01
C VAL A 161 17.40 -13.48 4.33
N LEU A 162 16.27 -14.12 4.68
CA LEU A 162 15.01 -13.43 4.96
C LEU A 162 15.03 -12.68 6.30
N ILE A 163 15.75 -13.21 7.28
CA ILE A 163 15.85 -12.61 8.62
C ILE A 163 16.86 -11.44 8.63
N GLY A 164 17.80 -11.42 7.68
CA GLY A 164 18.83 -10.39 7.61
C GLY A 164 19.87 -10.46 8.73
N LYS A 165 20.77 -9.48 8.76
CA LYS A 165 21.82 -9.37 9.78
C LYS A 165 21.31 -8.59 10.98
N ARG A 166 21.57 -9.11 12.18
CA ARG A 166 21.21 -8.49 13.48
C ARG A 166 22.22 -7.43 13.90
#